data_AF-A0AAN9F0A2-F1
#
_entry.id   AF-A0AAN9F0A2-F1
#
_cell.length_a   1.000
_cell.length_b   1.000
_cell.length_c   1.000
_cell.angle_alpha   90.00
_cell.angle_beta   90.00
_cell.angle_gamma   90.00
#
_symmetry.space_group_name_H-M   'P 1'
#
loop_
_entity.id
_entity.type
_entity.pdbx_description
1 polymer ?
#
loop_
_entity_poly.entity_id
_entity_poly.type
_entity_poly.pdbx_seq_one_letter_code
_entity_poly.pdbx_strand_id
1 'polypeptide(L)'
;MDPKLTEVLLTGFRNLPPLFEDTPNAVHELTIARDIYEHAIVLSVKLEDQDAFERDFFQLKPYYTDACNRLPPSPQEYPILGLNLLRLLVQNRIAEFHTELELLSSTALENPCIKHAVELEQSFMEGAYNRVLSARQTVPHDTYVYFMDLLAKTVR
;
A
#
# COMPACT_ATOMS: atom_id res chain seq x y z
N MET A 1 11.30 -14.88 -16.97
CA MET A 1 11.66 -13.46 -17.08
C MET A 1 12.57 -13.19 -15.89
N ASP A 2 13.86 -12.95 -16.14
CA ASP A 2 14.87 -12.87 -15.08
C ASP A 2 14.60 -11.67 -14.16
N PRO A 3 14.37 -11.87 -12.85
CA PRO A 3 14.12 -10.78 -11.90
C PRO A 3 15.32 -9.82 -11.78
N LYS A 4 16.52 -10.26 -12.15
CA LYS A 4 17.73 -9.43 -12.23
C LYS A 4 17.73 -8.45 -13.40
N LEU A 5 16.96 -8.72 -14.46
CA LEU A 5 16.93 -7.85 -15.64
C LEU A 5 16.08 -6.60 -15.39
N THR A 6 15.03 -6.72 -14.59
CA THR A 6 14.17 -5.59 -14.20
C THR A 6 14.91 -4.60 -13.31
N GLU A 7 15.77 -5.09 -12.43
CA GLU A 7 16.61 -4.27 -11.52
C GLU A 7 17.66 -3.44 -12.29
N VAL A 8 18.25 -4.00 -13.35
CA VAL A 8 19.29 -3.35 -14.16
C VAL A 8 18.72 -2.26 -15.08
N LEU A 9 17.47 -2.38 -15.53
CA LEU A 9 16.85 -1.35 -16.39
C LEU A 9 16.45 -0.09 -15.60
N LEU A 10 16.22 -0.21 -14.29
CA LEU A 10 15.87 0.92 -13.42
C LEU A 10 17.09 1.75 -13.01
N THR A 11 18.31 1.17 -12.99
CA THR A 11 19.55 1.91 -12.69
C THR A 11 19.96 2.96 -13.73
N GLY A 12 19.25 3.06 -14.87
CA GLY A 12 19.48 4.09 -15.88
C GLY A 12 18.73 5.41 -15.66
N PHE A 13 17.75 5.45 -14.75
CA PHE A 13 16.90 6.61 -14.53
C PHE A 13 17.39 7.44 -13.34
N ARG A 14 18.11 8.52 -13.62
CA ARG A 14 18.69 9.44 -12.61
C ARG A 14 17.66 10.21 -11.78
N ASN A 15 16.37 10.11 -12.12
CA ASN A 15 15.28 10.81 -11.44
C ASN A 15 14.56 9.95 -10.40
N LEU A 16 14.89 8.66 -10.30
CA LEU A 16 14.34 7.80 -9.25
C LEU A 16 14.93 8.18 -7.87
N PRO A 17 14.20 7.92 -6.77
CA PRO A 17 14.77 8.04 -5.42
C PRO A 17 16.10 7.26 -5.35
N PRO A 18 17.17 7.83 -4.76
CA PRO A 18 17.20 9.03 -3.93
C PRO A 18 17.60 10.34 -4.64
N LEU A 19 17.82 10.33 -5.96
CA LEU A 19 18.53 11.43 -6.63
C LEU A 19 17.64 12.62 -7.00
N PHE A 20 16.37 12.38 -7.35
CA PHE A 20 15.36 13.42 -7.67
C PHE A 20 15.90 14.60 -8.52
N GLU A 21 16.74 14.33 -9.54
CA GLU A 21 17.30 15.39 -10.37
C GLU A 21 16.17 16.22 -11.03
N ASP A 22 16.24 17.54 -10.91
CA ASP A 22 15.25 18.45 -11.51
C ASP A 22 15.49 18.58 -13.02
N THR A 23 15.10 17.55 -13.75
CA THR A 23 15.06 17.57 -15.22
C THR A 23 13.71 18.10 -15.71
N PRO A 24 13.63 18.65 -16.94
CA PRO A 24 12.35 19.10 -17.52
C PRO A 24 11.26 18.02 -17.56
N ASN A 25 11.63 16.75 -17.53
CA ASN A 25 10.73 15.60 -17.57
C ASN A 25 10.52 14.93 -16.20
N ALA A 26 11.08 15.45 -15.11
CA ALA A 26 11.08 14.81 -13.80
C ALA A 26 9.66 14.45 -13.32
N VAL A 27 8.68 15.34 -13.50
CA VAL A 27 7.28 15.07 -13.12
C VAL A 27 6.69 13.90 -13.89
N HIS A 28 6.97 13.81 -15.20
CA HIS A 28 6.46 12.74 -16.05
C HIS A 28 7.09 11.40 -15.68
N GLU A 29 8.41 11.36 -15.48
CA GLU A 29 9.13 10.14 -15.11
C GLU A 29 8.75 9.65 -13.71
N LEU A 30 8.61 10.55 -12.74
CA LEU A 30 8.15 10.24 -11.40
C LEU A 30 6.71 9.71 -11.41
N THR A 31 5.84 10.27 -12.25
CA THR A 31 4.46 9.78 -12.42
C THR A 31 4.46 8.36 -12.98
N ILE A 32 5.21 8.11 -14.06
CA ILE A 32 5.31 6.76 -14.65
C ILE A 32 5.86 5.76 -13.63
N ALA A 33 6.92 6.11 -12.91
CA ALA A 33 7.53 5.23 -11.94
C ALA A 33 6.55 4.90 -10.79
N ARG A 34 5.86 5.90 -10.25
CA ARG A 34 4.79 5.70 -9.27
C ARG A 34 3.73 4.75 -9.81
N ASP A 35 3.18 5.04 -10.98
CA ASP A 35 2.12 4.23 -11.58
C ASP A 35 2.58 2.77 -11.81
N ILE A 36 3.84 2.55 -12.22
CA ILE A 36 4.41 1.19 -12.36
C ILE A 36 4.39 0.45 -11.01
N TYR A 37 4.85 1.08 -9.94
CA TYR A 37 4.85 0.44 -8.61
C TYR A 37 3.43 0.22 -8.08
N GLU A 38 2.50 1.15 -8.32
CA GLU A 38 1.09 0.95 -7.99
C GLU A 38 0.52 -0.32 -8.67
N HIS A 39 0.81 -0.51 -9.96
CA HIS A 39 0.39 -1.70 -10.69
C HIS A 39 1.11 -2.97 -10.19
N ALA A 40 2.40 -2.88 -9.86
CA ALA A 40 3.17 -4.00 -9.33
C ALA A 40 2.58 -4.48 -8.00
N ILE A 41 2.20 -3.57 -7.10
CA ILE A 41 1.53 -3.89 -5.85
C ILE A 41 0.20 -4.63 -6.09
N VAL A 42 -0.65 -4.10 -6.97
CA VAL A 42 -1.94 -4.74 -7.29
C VAL A 42 -1.73 -6.12 -7.90
N LEU A 43 -0.70 -6.29 -8.73
CA LEU A 43 -0.34 -7.59 -9.29
C LEU A 43 0.14 -8.56 -8.21
N SER A 44 0.98 -8.10 -7.28
CA SER A 44 1.48 -8.89 -6.15
C SER A 44 0.34 -9.38 -5.26
N VAL A 45 -0.70 -8.57 -5.03
CA VAL A 45 -1.93 -9.03 -4.34
C VAL A 45 -2.62 -10.16 -5.12
N LYS A 46 -2.78 -10.00 -6.45
CA LYS A 46 -3.43 -11.03 -7.30
C LYS A 46 -2.63 -12.33 -7.38
N LEU A 47 -1.32 -12.24 -7.28
CA LEU A 47 -0.41 -13.39 -7.23
C LEU A 47 -0.24 -13.96 -5.81
N GLU A 48 -0.91 -13.35 -4.82
CA GLU A 48 -0.82 -13.73 -3.41
C GLU A 48 0.61 -13.67 -2.85
N ASP A 49 1.45 -12.80 -3.41
CA ASP A 49 2.86 -12.64 -3.07
C ASP A 49 3.05 -11.41 -2.15
N GLN A 50 3.03 -11.67 -0.83
CA GLN A 50 3.18 -10.62 0.18
C GLN A 50 4.60 -10.05 0.24
N ASP A 51 5.62 -10.84 -0.10
CA ASP A 51 7.00 -10.38 -0.12
C ASP A 51 7.21 -9.41 -1.29
N ALA A 52 6.64 -9.70 -2.46
CA ALA A 52 6.63 -8.78 -3.58
C ALA A 52 5.87 -7.51 -3.28
N PHE A 53 4.68 -7.62 -2.68
CA PHE A 53 3.94 -6.46 -2.20
C PHE A 53 4.81 -5.58 -1.30
N GLU A 54 5.47 -6.16 -0.30
CA GLU A 54 6.29 -5.43 0.66
C GLU A 54 7.40 -4.64 -0.03
N ARG A 55 8.17 -5.31 -0.88
CA ARG A 55 9.28 -4.68 -1.60
C ARG A 55 8.79 -3.53 -2.48
N ASP A 56 7.74 -3.77 -3.27
CA ASP A 56 7.21 -2.77 -4.20
C ASP A 56 6.58 -1.59 -3.44
N PHE A 57 5.93 -1.83 -2.30
CA PHE A 57 5.42 -0.77 -1.43
C PHE A 57 6.53 0.10 -0.85
N PHE A 58 7.64 -0.49 -0.41
CA PHE A 58 8.80 0.28 0.05
C PHE A 58 9.38 1.17 -1.05
N GLN A 59 9.39 0.71 -2.31
CA GLN A 59 9.81 1.53 -3.44
C GLN A 59 8.80 2.62 -3.79
N LEU A 60 7.50 2.36 -3.62
CA LEU A 60 6.42 3.32 -3.87
C LEU A 60 6.33 4.43 -2.80
N LYS A 61 6.65 4.12 -1.54
CA LYS A 61 6.43 5.02 -0.40
C LYS A 61 7.03 6.43 -0.58
N PRO A 62 8.28 6.60 -1.07
CA PRO A 62 8.85 7.93 -1.34
C PRO A 62 8.05 8.77 -2.35
N TYR A 63 7.29 8.14 -3.25
CA TYR A 63 6.46 8.87 -4.22
C TYR A 63 5.23 9.50 -3.55
N TYR A 64 4.73 8.91 -2.47
CA TYR A 64 3.63 9.46 -1.66
C TYR A 64 4.11 10.41 -0.57
N THR A 65 5.31 10.23 -0.03
CA THR A 65 5.82 11.10 1.05
C THR A 65 6.66 12.25 0.52
N ASP A 66 7.66 11.97 -0.29
CA ASP A 66 8.72 12.93 -0.63
C ASP A 66 8.39 13.67 -1.93
N ALA A 67 7.78 12.96 -2.88
CA ALA A 67 7.37 13.53 -4.17
C ALA A 67 5.96 14.15 -4.16
N CYS A 68 5.23 14.13 -3.03
CA CYS A 68 3.85 14.67 -2.95
C CYS A 68 3.74 16.16 -3.31
N ASN A 69 4.81 16.94 -3.10
CA ASN A 69 4.86 18.36 -3.46
C ASN A 69 5.11 18.58 -4.96
N ARG A 70 5.57 17.54 -5.67
CA ARG A 70 5.96 17.57 -7.09
C ARG A 70 4.96 16.85 -7.99
N LEU A 71 4.22 15.88 -7.43
CA LEU A 71 3.24 15.08 -8.13
C LEU A 71 1.82 15.39 -7.63
N PRO A 72 0.80 15.37 -8.52
CA PRO A 72 -0.58 15.36 -8.06
C PRO A 72 -0.88 14.04 -7.32
N PRO A 73 -1.78 14.07 -6.31
CA PRO A 73 -2.20 12.86 -5.59
C PRO A 73 -2.72 11.78 -6.55
N SER A 74 -2.38 10.53 -6.27
CA SER A 74 -2.85 9.40 -7.06
C SER A 74 -4.20 8.92 -6.54
N PRO A 75 -5.18 8.58 -7.42
CA PRO A 75 -6.39 7.91 -6.98
C PRO A 75 -6.14 6.54 -6.34
N GLN A 76 -4.97 5.92 -6.60
CA GLN A 76 -4.57 4.62 -6.02
C GLN A 76 -3.89 4.75 -4.66
N GLU A 77 -3.56 5.97 -4.22
CA GLU A 77 -2.81 6.20 -2.98
C GLU A 77 -3.51 5.62 -1.76
N TYR A 78 -4.74 6.03 -1.48
CA TYR A 78 -5.48 5.54 -0.30
C TYR A 78 -5.84 4.04 -0.38
N PRO A 79 -6.28 3.48 -1.52
CA PRO A 79 -6.43 2.04 -1.66
C PRO A 79 -5.14 1.26 -1.37
N ILE A 80 -3.99 1.72 -1.85
CA ILE A 80 -2.71 1.02 -1.62
C ILE A 80 -2.24 1.16 -0.18
N LEU A 81 -2.39 2.34 0.42
CA LEU A 81 -2.09 2.55 1.84
C LEU A 81 -2.96 1.66 2.72
N GLY A 82 -4.26 1.55 2.43
CA GLY A 82 -5.13 0.64 3.19
C GLY A 82 -4.81 -0.85 2.95
N LEU A 83 -4.39 -1.25 1.73
CA LEU A 83 -3.83 -2.60 1.51
C LEU A 83 -2.60 -2.86 2.37
N ASN A 84 -1.69 -1.88 2.48
CA ASN A 84 -0.51 -2.01 3.32
C ASN A 84 -0.89 -2.16 4.80
N LEU A 85 -1.87 -1.40 5.29
CA LEU A 85 -2.40 -1.54 6.64
C LEU A 85 -2.98 -2.94 6.88
N LEU A 86 -3.78 -3.48 5.94
CA LEU A 86 -4.32 -4.84 6.05
C LEU A 86 -3.22 -5.90 6.05
N ARG A 87 -2.18 -5.75 5.22
CA ARG A 87 -1.01 -6.62 5.22
C ARG A 87 -0.33 -6.65 6.59
N LEU A 88 -0.12 -5.48 7.21
CA LEU A 88 0.49 -5.39 8.54
C LEU A 88 -0.37 -6.09 9.60
N LEU A 89 -1.70 -5.99 9.53
CA LEU A 89 -2.61 -6.75 10.41
C LEU A 89 -2.48 -8.26 10.21
N VAL A 90 -2.46 -8.73 8.95
CA VAL A 90 -2.28 -10.17 8.63
C VAL A 90 -0.97 -10.70 9.18
N GLN A 91 0.10 -9.91 9.11
CA GLN A 91 1.42 -10.26 9.62
C GLN A 91 1.58 -10.04 11.14
N ASN A 92 0.52 -9.59 11.83
CA ASN A 92 0.54 -9.22 13.25
C ASN A 92 1.62 -8.18 13.60
N ARG A 93 1.93 -7.27 12.66
CA ARG A 93 2.90 -6.17 12.82
C ARG A 93 2.21 -4.90 13.33
N ILE A 94 1.56 -5.01 14.49
CA ILE A 94 0.69 -3.96 15.05
C ILE A 94 1.45 -2.66 15.36
N ALA A 95 2.71 -2.75 15.80
CA ALA A 95 3.54 -1.57 16.04
C ALA A 95 3.73 -0.74 14.75
N GLU A 96 4.07 -1.41 13.65
CA GLU A 96 4.28 -0.76 12.36
C GLU A 96 2.96 -0.25 11.76
N PHE A 97 1.85 -0.94 12.01
CA PHE A 97 0.53 -0.46 11.64
C PHE A 97 0.24 0.92 12.26
N HIS A 98 0.50 1.09 13.55
CA HIS A 98 0.30 2.38 14.22
C HIS A 98 1.33 3.43 13.78
N THR A 99 2.58 3.03 13.51
CA THR A 99 3.57 3.94 12.92
C THR A 99 3.13 4.45 11.55
N GLU A 100 2.60 3.59 10.67
CA GLU A 100 2.07 4.02 9.37
C GLU A 100 0.87 4.96 9.53
N LEU A 101 -0.04 4.68 10.47
CA LEU A 101 -1.18 5.56 10.73
C LEU A 101 -0.78 6.95 11.24
N GLU A 102 0.26 7.04 12.08
CA GLU A 102 0.75 8.31 12.61
C GLU A 102 1.34 9.22 11.51
N LEU A 103 1.87 8.62 10.44
CA LEU A 103 2.40 9.36 9.29
C LEU A 103 1.30 9.91 8.37
N LEU A 104 0.06 9.42 8.49
CA LEU A 104 -1.05 9.86 7.64
C LEU A 104 -1.62 11.20 8.10
N SER A 105 -2.02 12.02 7.13
CA SER A 105 -2.76 13.25 7.41
C SER A 105 -4.15 12.97 7.99
N SER A 106 -4.73 13.94 8.69
CA SER A 106 -6.11 13.83 9.19
C SER A 106 -7.13 13.57 8.07
N THR A 107 -6.91 14.12 6.88
CA THR A 107 -7.76 13.88 5.70
C THR A 107 -7.64 12.45 5.17
N ALA A 108 -6.44 11.85 5.23
CA ALA A 108 -6.22 10.46 4.83
C ALA A 108 -6.91 9.49 5.80
N LEU A 109 -6.89 9.79 7.11
CA LEU A 109 -7.60 9.01 8.13
C LEU A 109 -9.12 9.03 7.95
N GLU A 110 -9.68 10.03 7.26
CA GLU A 110 -11.10 10.08 6.95
C GLU A 110 -11.50 9.18 5.77
N ASN A 111 -10.53 8.72 4.97
CA ASN A 111 -10.77 7.93 3.77
C ASN A 111 -11.35 6.54 4.13
N PRO A 112 -12.38 6.05 3.40
CA PRO A 112 -12.99 4.74 3.65
C PRO A 112 -11.99 3.57 3.63
N CYS A 113 -10.96 3.63 2.78
CA CYS A 113 -9.93 2.59 2.68
C CYS A 113 -9.10 2.45 3.96
N ILE A 114 -8.81 3.58 4.61
CA ILE A 114 -8.00 3.63 5.84
C ILE A 114 -8.88 3.32 7.05
N LYS A 115 -10.06 3.93 7.13
CA LYS A 115 -11.06 3.62 8.18
C LYS A 115 -11.36 2.14 8.28
N HIS A 116 -11.54 1.49 7.13
CA HIS A 116 -11.80 0.05 7.10
C HIS A 116 -10.72 -0.77 7.81
N ALA A 117 -9.44 -0.45 7.58
CA ALA A 117 -8.33 -1.13 8.25
C ALA A 117 -8.29 -0.83 9.76
N VAL A 118 -8.57 0.41 10.17
CA VAL A 118 -8.63 0.82 11.59
C VAL A 118 -9.77 0.12 12.33
N GLU A 119 -10.96 0.06 11.75
CA GLU A 119 -12.12 -0.60 12.34
C GLU A 119 -11.90 -2.12 12.49
N LEU A 120 -11.17 -2.73 11.55
CA LEU A 120 -10.78 -4.12 11.62
C LEU A 120 -9.80 -4.36 12.77
N GLU A 121 -8.75 -3.54 12.88
CA GLU A 121 -7.78 -3.59 13.96
C GLU A 121 -8.46 -3.49 15.33
N GLN A 122 -9.36 -2.52 15.51
CA GLN A 122 -10.16 -2.39 16.74
C GLN A 122 -11.03 -3.63 17.01
N SER A 123 -11.65 -4.19 15.96
CA SER A 123 -12.44 -5.41 16.09
C SER A 123 -11.58 -6.61 16.55
N PHE A 124 -10.32 -6.68 16.13
CA PHE A 124 -9.37 -7.69 16.63
C PHE A 124 -9.03 -7.47 18.10
N MET A 125 -8.73 -6.23 18.50
CA MET A 125 -8.45 -5.90 19.91
C MET A 125 -9.63 -6.20 20.84
N GLU A 126 -10.87 -5.92 20.40
CA GLU A 126 -12.09 -6.17 21.16
C GLU A 126 -12.52 -7.66 21.14
N GLY A 127 -11.87 -8.52 20.34
CA GLY A 127 -12.32 -9.90 20.11
C GLY A 127 -13.66 -9.99 19.37
N ALA A 128 -14.07 -8.92 18.68
CA ALA A 128 -15.35 -8.78 18.00
C ALA A 128 -15.35 -9.44 16.61
N TYR A 129 -15.04 -10.74 16.55
CA TYR A 129 -14.84 -11.51 15.32
C TYR A 129 -16.01 -11.47 14.33
N ASN A 130 -17.25 -11.36 14.81
CA ASN A 130 -18.44 -11.20 13.96
C ASN A 130 -18.40 -9.91 13.12
N ARG A 131 -17.73 -8.85 13.62
CA ARG A 131 -17.53 -7.60 12.88
C ARG A 131 -16.52 -7.77 11.77
N VAL A 132 -15.43 -8.53 12.00
CA VAL A 132 -14.44 -8.86 10.96
C VAL A 132 -15.09 -9.59 9.78
N LEU A 133 -15.96 -10.56 10.07
CA LEU A 133 -16.69 -11.31 9.03
C LEU A 133 -17.69 -10.43 8.26
N SER A 134 -18.32 -9.47 8.94
CA SER A 134 -19.21 -8.50 8.30
C SER A 134 -18.44 -7.50 7.44
N ALA A 135 -17.30 -7.01 7.92
CA ALA A 135 -16.44 -6.05 7.22
C ALA A 135 -15.95 -6.60 5.87
N ARG A 136 -15.70 -7.92 5.78
CA ARG A 136 -15.39 -8.57 4.50
C ARG A 136 -16.45 -8.35 3.41
N GLN A 137 -17.72 -8.13 3.78
CA GLN A 137 -18.81 -7.89 2.82
C GLN A 137 -18.89 -6.42 2.38
N THR A 138 -18.24 -5.52 3.11
CA THR A 138 -18.29 -4.07 2.90
C THR A 138 -16.92 -3.53 2.55
N VAL A 139 -16.09 -4.33 1.86
CA VAL A 139 -14.76 -3.90 1.45
C VAL A 139 -14.86 -2.68 0.52
N PRO A 140 -14.02 -1.65 0.74
CA PRO A 140 -14.05 -0.45 -0.08
C PRO A 140 -13.44 -0.66 -1.47
N HIS A 141 -12.67 -1.73 -1.66
CA HIS A 141 -11.98 -2.04 -2.90
C HIS A 141 -11.78 -3.54 -3.09
N ASP A 142 -11.96 -4.06 -4.31
CA ASP A 142 -11.93 -5.50 -4.60
C ASP A 142 -10.58 -6.18 -4.29
N THR A 143 -9.48 -5.42 -4.38
CA THR A 143 -8.13 -5.95 -4.05
C THR A 143 -8.00 -6.33 -2.58
N TYR A 144 -8.91 -5.90 -1.71
CA TYR A 144 -8.83 -6.16 -0.26
C TYR A 144 -9.27 -7.59 0.06
N VAL A 145 -10.02 -8.24 -0.82
CA VAL A 145 -10.61 -9.56 -0.59
C VAL A 145 -9.56 -10.60 -0.18
N TYR A 146 -8.39 -10.58 -0.83
CA TYR A 146 -7.29 -11.49 -0.49
C TYR A 146 -6.85 -11.37 0.98
N PHE A 147 -6.52 -10.16 1.43
CA PHE A 147 -6.10 -9.95 2.82
C PHE A 147 -7.25 -10.18 3.81
N MET A 148 -8.49 -9.83 3.44
CA MET A 148 -9.67 -10.13 4.25
C MET A 148 -9.90 -11.63 4.45
N ASP A 149 -9.65 -12.44 3.42
CA ASP A 149 -9.72 -13.89 3.51
C ASP A 149 -8.64 -14.47 4.42
N LEU A 150 -7.44 -13.89 4.42
CA LEU A 150 -6.37 -14.26 5.34
C LEU A 150 -6.73 -13.89 6.80
N LEU A 151 -7.22 -12.67 7.03
CA LEU A 151 -7.68 -12.23 8.36
C LEU A 151 -8.84 -13.08 8.88
N ALA A 152 -9.76 -13.51 8.02
CA ALA A 152 -10.86 -14.39 8.43
C ALA A 152 -10.37 -15.79 8.84
N LYS A 153 -9.22 -16.25 8.33
CA LYS A 153 -8.61 -17.54 8.70
C LYS A 153 -7.89 -17.48 10.03
N THR A 154 -7.30 -16.35 10.41
CA THR A 154 -6.59 -16.21 11.70
C THR A 154 -7.53 -16.22 12.91
N VAL A 155 -8.81 -15.95 12.68
CA VAL A 155 -9.88 -15.85 13.69
C VAL A 155 -10.62 -17.17 13.93
N ARG A 156 -10.51 -18.14 13.02
CA ARG A 156 -11.23 -19.43 13.08
C ARG A 156 -10.37 -20.51 13.73
#